data_AF-A0A967I636-F1
#
_entry.id   AF-A0A967I636-F1
#
_cell.length_a   1.000
_cell.length_b   1.000
_cell.length_c   1.000
_cell.angle_alpha   90.00
_cell.angle_beta   90.00
_cell.angle_gamma   90.00
#
_symmetry.space_group_name_H-M   'P 1'
#
loop_
_entity.id
_entity.type
_entity.pdbx_description
1 polymer ?
#
loop_
_entity_poly.entity_id
_entity_poly.type
_entity_poly.pdbx_seq_one_letter_code
_entity_poly.pdbx_strand_id
1 'polypeptide(L)'
;MSQARLRTTLPTPAIGALLAGIALLSALLGACQPKASRPTAPWPVSGAVDHSTPAQAYAGEVLSYMMQVVLGAAGPVENRERWQRRGSEVPLDYHEIDSILNSPEGDKTRLMVLDPHILGLSNVLYHYDRRLNKYKGRTVYNSVYPSTELLALRLLLVQKQKTGGKIGLSALWRHQELLRSTDRSADPAHLQKFNLSAEELTLLQAVIEAEPHFLKYLHHPNIVGVLTDMQLVQEDTAIQRSQHLGGTPELAFEHISGPRDNRAVRVAILPSLTAAFSFGPQAGELSRHGFRATKRYVEAVNRVAEELSAAYAAEGTPTRPAVDIFALMERPLVVTPENDRAVVERICPWAEVVFILLGKDVYLSLGPKSAGRPPRIYLDIDAVRYGMVADEIEMAASFLRLSN
;
A
#
# COMPACT_ATOMS: atom_id res chain seq x y z
N MET A 1 -27.82 96.70 -22.72
CA MET A 1 -26.53 96.93 -23.41
C MET A 1 -25.61 95.75 -23.15
N SER A 2 -24.72 95.51 -24.10
CA SER A 2 -23.94 94.30 -24.38
C SER A 2 -22.99 93.79 -23.28
N GLN A 3 -22.49 92.58 -23.54
CA GLN A 3 -21.29 91.87 -23.03
C GLN A 3 -21.54 90.91 -21.86
N ALA A 4 -21.60 89.58 -22.03
CA ALA A 4 -20.72 88.59 -22.66
C ALA A 4 -19.50 88.19 -21.81
N ARG A 5 -19.45 86.87 -21.54
CA ARG A 5 -18.26 85.99 -21.33
C ARG A 5 -17.53 86.12 -19.97
N LEU A 6 -17.06 85.07 -19.28
CA LEU A 6 -16.79 83.65 -19.58
C LEU A 6 -16.52 82.86 -18.27
N ARG A 7 -16.88 81.56 -18.28
CA ARG A 7 -16.20 80.38 -17.67
C ARG A 7 -16.06 80.30 -16.14
N THR A 8 -16.32 79.16 -15.48
CA THR A 8 -15.98 77.76 -15.83
C THR A 8 -16.99 76.78 -15.22
N THR A 9 -17.49 75.85 -16.04
CA THR A 9 -18.16 74.62 -15.61
C THR A 9 -17.29 73.44 -16.03
N LEU A 10 -16.99 72.54 -15.08
CA LEU A 10 -16.53 71.18 -15.33
C LEU A 10 -17.71 70.25 -15.07
N PRO A 11 -18.18 69.48 -16.06
CA PRO A 11 -18.91 68.26 -15.81
C PRO A 11 -18.04 67.04 -16.16
N THR A 12 -17.94 66.13 -15.20
CA THR A 12 -17.57 64.72 -15.37
C THR A 12 -18.35 64.06 -16.53
N PRO A 13 -17.69 63.35 -17.46
CA PRO A 13 -18.36 62.43 -18.35
C PRO A 13 -18.18 60.97 -17.94
N ALA A 14 -19.33 60.29 -17.89
CA ALA A 14 -19.61 59.07 -18.62
C ALA A 14 -18.76 57.80 -18.34
N ILE A 15 -19.18 57.08 -17.31
CA ILE A 15 -18.92 55.64 -17.10
C ILE A 15 -19.50 54.77 -18.25
N GLY A 16 -20.34 55.32 -19.13
CA GLY A 16 -20.96 54.59 -20.24
C GLY A 16 -20.06 54.27 -21.44
N ALA A 17 -18.90 54.92 -21.60
CA ALA A 17 -18.03 54.70 -22.77
C ALA A 17 -17.00 53.56 -22.56
N LEU A 18 -16.72 53.18 -21.32
CA LEU A 18 -15.70 52.16 -21.02
C LEU A 18 -16.22 50.72 -21.26
N LEU A 19 -17.51 50.49 -21.03
CA LEU A 19 -18.12 49.16 -21.16
C LEU A 19 -18.38 48.76 -22.62
N ALA A 20 -18.62 49.73 -23.51
CA ALA A 20 -18.75 49.46 -24.95
C ALA A 20 -17.39 49.13 -25.61
N GLY A 21 -16.28 49.66 -25.07
CA GLY A 21 -14.92 49.34 -25.55
C GLY A 21 -14.47 47.91 -25.21
N ILE A 22 -14.86 47.38 -24.05
CA ILE A 22 -14.45 46.04 -23.59
C ILE A 22 -15.22 44.94 -24.33
N ALA A 23 -16.49 45.18 -24.68
CA ALA A 23 -17.28 44.22 -25.46
C ALA A 23 -16.78 44.08 -26.92
N LEU A 24 -16.29 45.17 -27.53
CA LEU A 24 -15.76 45.15 -28.90
C LEU A 24 -14.36 44.51 -28.98
N LEU A 25 -13.52 44.68 -27.96
CA LEU A 25 -12.22 43.99 -27.84
C LEU A 25 -12.36 42.47 -27.62
N SER A 26 -13.44 42.05 -26.95
CA SER A 26 -13.75 40.62 -26.75
C SER A 26 -14.22 39.93 -28.03
N ALA A 27 -14.89 40.66 -28.93
CA ALA A 27 -15.36 40.12 -30.22
C ALA A 27 -14.25 40.04 -31.28
N LEU A 28 -13.24 40.92 -31.22
CA LEU A 28 -12.14 40.94 -32.19
C LEU A 28 -10.95 40.02 -31.84
N LEU A 29 -10.83 39.59 -30.58
CA LEU A 29 -9.86 38.57 -30.16
C LEU A 29 -10.31 37.12 -30.43
N GLY A 30 -11.54 36.92 -30.92
CA GLY A 30 -12.11 35.61 -31.27
C GLY A 30 -11.76 35.08 -32.67
N ALA A 31 -11.09 35.86 -33.51
CA ALA A 31 -10.89 35.53 -34.93
C ALA A 31 -9.46 35.15 -35.36
N CYS A 32 -8.52 35.07 -34.42
CA CYS A 32 -7.14 34.63 -34.68
C CYS A 32 -6.65 33.69 -33.58
N GLN A 33 -7.27 32.52 -33.43
CA GLN A 33 -6.57 31.43 -32.76
C GLN A 33 -5.63 30.76 -33.76
N PRO A 34 -4.31 30.69 -33.50
CA PRO A 34 -3.47 29.75 -34.20
C PRO A 34 -4.11 28.38 -33.96
N LYS A 35 -4.21 27.59 -35.03
CA LYS A 35 -4.70 26.21 -35.02
C LYS A 35 -3.95 25.47 -33.91
N ALA A 36 -4.53 25.47 -32.71
CA ALA A 36 -4.01 24.75 -31.58
C ALA A 36 -4.10 23.30 -32.04
N SER A 37 -2.95 22.74 -32.38
CA SER A 37 -2.75 21.31 -32.39
C SER A 37 -3.46 20.82 -31.14
N ARG A 38 -4.54 20.07 -31.33
CA ARG A 38 -5.33 19.47 -30.25
C ARG A 38 -4.33 19.06 -29.16
N PRO A 39 -4.56 19.39 -27.88
CA PRO A 39 -3.83 18.71 -26.84
C PRO A 39 -4.00 17.23 -27.15
N THR A 40 -2.87 16.58 -27.47
CA THR A 40 -2.79 15.14 -27.58
C THR A 40 -3.55 14.63 -26.38
N ALA A 41 -4.62 13.87 -26.64
CA ALA A 41 -5.59 13.48 -25.64
C ALA A 41 -4.86 13.09 -24.34
N PRO A 42 -5.36 13.50 -23.15
CA PRO A 42 -4.87 12.91 -21.91
C PRO A 42 -4.96 11.40 -22.13
N TRP A 43 -3.81 10.73 -21.97
CA TRP A 43 -3.66 9.30 -22.11
C TRP A 43 -4.95 8.59 -21.72
N PRO A 44 -5.47 7.68 -22.57
CA PRO A 44 -6.69 7.00 -22.21
C PRO A 44 -6.44 6.31 -20.87
N VAL A 45 -7.17 6.73 -19.84
CA VAL A 45 -7.37 5.98 -18.60
C VAL A 45 -8.33 4.85 -18.96
N SER A 46 -7.82 3.97 -19.82
CA SER A 46 -8.39 2.70 -20.21
C SER A 46 -7.30 1.72 -19.91
N GLY A 47 -7.39 1.05 -18.76
CA GLY A 47 -6.50 -0.04 -18.36
C GLY A 47 -5.09 0.07 -18.91
N ALA A 48 -4.23 0.88 -18.28
CA ALA A 48 -2.83 0.51 -18.27
C ALA A 48 -2.84 -0.90 -17.68
N VAL A 49 -2.76 -1.91 -18.55
CA VAL A 49 -2.66 -3.31 -18.17
C VAL A 49 -1.43 -3.32 -17.31
N ASP A 50 -1.64 -3.30 -16.00
CA ASP A 50 -0.57 -3.41 -15.05
C ASP A 50 0.05 -4.76 -15.37
N HIS A 51 1.22 -4.76 -16.00
CA HIS A 51 1.92 -5.98 -16.37
C HIS A 51 2.48 -6.69 -15.11
N SER A 52 1.89 -6.44 -13.94
CA SER A 52 2.09 -7.17 -12.71
C SER A 52 1.27 -8.45 -12.76
N THR A 53 1.92 -9.57 -12.48
CA THR A 53 1.19 -10.79 -12.12
C THR A 53 0.38 -10.55 -10.83
N PRO A 54 -0.69 -11.33 -10.55
CA PRO A 54 -1.43 -11.21 -9.30
C PRO A 54 -0.53 -11.27 -8.05
N ALA A 55 0.50 -12.11 -8.07
CA ALA A 55 1.51 -12.18 -7.02
C ALA A 55 2.29 -10.86 -6.85
N GLN A 56 2.69 -10.21 -7.95
CA GLN A 56 3.38 -8.91 -7.88
C GLN A 56 2.46 -7.79 -7.39
N ALA A 57 1.18 -7.79 -7.76
CA ALA A 57 0.21 -6.85 -7.21
C ALA A 57 0.09 -7.05 -5.69
N TYR A 58 -0.05 -8.30 -5.23
CA TYR A 58 -0.06 -8.58 -3.79
C TYR A 58 1.28 -8.22 -3.11
N ALA A 59 2.41 -8.46 -3.75
CA ALA A 59 3.71 -8.01 -3.24
C ALA A 59 3.75 -6.48 -3.07
N GLY A 60 3.10 -5.71 -3.96
CA GLY A 60 2.96 -4.27 -3.85
C GLY A 60 2.09 -3.84 -2.65
N GLU A 61 1.04 -4.59 -2.33
CA GLU A 61 0.24 -4.40 -1.11
C GLU A 61 1.04 -4.71 0.16
N VAL A 62 1.80 -5.81 0.17
CA VAL A 62 2.67 -6.16 1.31
C VAL A 62 3.79 -5.15 1.47
N LEU A 63 4.38 -4.69 0.36
CA LEU A 63 5.44 -3.69 0.33
C LEU A 63 4.94 -2.33 0.86
N SER A 64 3.71 -1.93 0.56
CA SER A 64 3.17 -0.68 1.10
C SER A 64 3.07 -0.72 2.62
N TYR A 65 2.64 -1.84 3.20
CA TYR A 65 2.65 -1.99 4.67
C TYR A 65 4.07 -2.07 5.24
N MET A 66 4.96 -2.84 4.61
CA MET A 66 6.38 -2.89 4.97
C MET A 66 6.99 -1.49 5.02
N MET A 67 6.69 -0.62 4.05
CA MET A 67 7.18 0.77 4.04
C MET A 67 6.71 1.56 5.26
N GLN A 68 5.45 1.43 5.67
CA GLN A 68 4.97 2.07 6.91
C GLN A 68 5.74 1.58 8.13
N VAL A 69 6.00 0.27 8.22
CA VAL A 69 6.76 -0.33 9.33
C VAL A 69 8.19 0.20 9.35
N VAL A 70 8.94 0.08 8.25
CA VAL A 70 10.37 0.43 8.21
C VAL A 70 10.65 1.93 8.24
N LEU A 71 9.63 2.77 8.04
CA LEU A 71 9.66 4.23 8.21
C LEU A 71 9.07 4.69 9.57
N GLY A 72 8.66 3.75 10.42
CA GLY A 72 8.17 4.03 11.77
C GLY A 72 6.75 4.59 11.85
N ALA A 73 5.97 4.50 10.78
CA ALA A 73 4.55 4.89 10.78
C ALA A 73 3.62 3.80 11.35
N ALA A 74 4.01 2.52 11.22
CA ALA A 74 3.24 1.37 11.71
C ALA A 74 4.09 0.38 12.51
N GLY A 75 3.45 -0.64 13.07
CA GLY A 75 4.08 -1.71 13.86
C GLY A 75 4.25 -1.37 15.36
N PRO A 76 5.02 -2.16 16.12
CA PRO A 76 5.22 -1.97 17.56
C PRO A 76 5.76 -0.58 17.91
N VAL A 77 5.07 0.13 18.82
CA VAL A 77 5.32 1.54 19.14
C VAL A 77 6.76 1.76 19.60
N GLU A 78 7.28 0.83 20.42
CA GLU A 78 8.63 0.84 20.97
C GLU A 78 9.74 0.81 19.90
N ASN A 79 9.44 0.31 18.70
CA ASN A 79 10.43 0.15 17.64
C ASN A 79 10.38 1.29 16.61
N ARG A 80 9.26 2.02 16.51
CA ARG A 80 8.99 3.01 15.45
C ARG A 80 10.08 4.07 15.34
N GLU A 81 10.46 4.70 16.45
CA GLU A 81 11.46 5.78 16.44
C GLU A 81 12.86 5.28 16.02
N ARG A 82 13.21 4.06 16.45
CA ARG A 82 14.48 3.41 16.07
C ARG A 82 14.49 3.11 14.58
N TRP A 83 13.39 2.59 14.05
CA TRP A 83 13.27 2.27 12.62
C TRP A 83 13.30 3.54 11.78
N GLN A 84 12.51 4.55 12.12
CA GLN A 84 12.46 5.83 11.42
C GLN A 84 13.83 6.52 11.29
N ARG A 85 14.65 6.51 12.35
CA ARG A 85 15.96 7.19 12.33
C ARG A 85 17.07 6.40 11.62
N ARG A 86 16.88 5.08 11.46
CA ARG A 86 17.95 4.18 10.99
C ARG A 86 18.33 4.48 9.54
N GLY A 87 19.59 4.85 9.33
CA GLY A 87 20.13 5.17 8.01
C GLY A 87 19.89 6.62 7.56
N SER A 88 19.30 7.48 8.40
CA SER A 88 18.98 8.87 8.05
C SER A 88 20.19 9.77 7.80
N GLU A 89 21.40 9.31 8.12
CA GLU A 89 22.67 10.02 7.93
C GLU A 89 23.56 9.35 6.88
N VAL A 90 23.09 8.26 6.27
CA VAL A 90 23.83 7.55 5.22
C VAL A 90 23.69 8.35 3.93
N PRO A 91 24.79 8.65 3.21
CA PRO A 91 24.72 9.32 1.91
C PRO A 91 23.80 8.59 0.92
N LEU A 92 23.09 9.34 0.08
CA LEU A 92 22.25 8.79 -0.99
C LEU A 92 23.11 8.43 -2.22
N ASP A 93 24.05 7.49 -2.02
CA ASP A 93 24.90 6.93 -3.06
C ASP A 93 24.63 5.42 -3.18
N TYR A 94 24.15 5.00 -4.35
CA TYR A 94 23.80 3.60 -4.59
C TYR A 94 24.99 2.65 -4.45
N HIS A 95 26.17 3.04 -4.94
CA HIS A 95 27.37 2.20 -4.89
C HIS A 95 27.91 2.08 -3.47
N GLU A 96 27.85 3.16 -2.67
CA GLU A 96 28.20 3.09 -1.26
C GLU A 96 27.25 2.18 -0.48
N ILE A 97 25.93 2.31 -0.71
CA ILE A 97 24.91 1.46 -0.10
C ILE A 97 25.14 -0.01 -0.48
N ASP A 98 25.39 -0.31 -1.76
CA ASP A 98 25.67 -1.66 -2.23
C ASP A 98 26.94 -2.24 -1.59
N SER A 99 28.00 -1.44 -1.54
CA SER A 99 29.28 -1.82 -0.94
C SER A 99 29.13 -2.18 0.54
N ILE A 100 28.43 -1.35 1.33
CA ILE A 100 28.17 -1.63 2.75
C ILE A 100 27.33 -2.91 2.90
N LEU A 101 26.32 -3.12 2.05
CA LEU A 101 25.43 -4.27 2.15
C LEU A 101 26.12 -5.60 1.79
N ASN A 102 27.01 -5.56 0.78
CA ASN A 102 27.62 -6.75 0.19
C ASN A 102 29.04 -7.03 0.70
N SER A 103 29.70 -6.06 1.34
CA SER A 103 30.99 -6.28 1.99
C SER A 103 30.85 -7.18 3.25
N PRO A 104 31.80 -8.10 3.48
CA PRO A 104 31.88 -8.85 4.75
C PRO A 104 32.08 -7.93 5.96
N GLU A 105 32.89 -6.88 5.79
CA GLU A 105 33.27 -5.92 6.85
C GLU A 105 32.29 -4.72 6.94
N GLY A 106 31.34 -4.63 6.01
CA GLY A 106 30.35 -3.56 5.99
C GLY A 106 29.44 -3.60 7.21
N ASP A 107 29.32 -2.48 7.93
CA ASP A 107 28.35 -2.33 9.01
C ASP A 107 26.93 -2.18 8.45
N LYS A 108 26.35 -3.34 8.10
CA LYS A 108 24.97 -3.49 7.60
C LYS A 108 23.95 -2.90 8.56
N THR A 109 24.27 -2.85 9.86
CA THR A 109 23.34 -2.31 10.85
C THR A 109 23.11 -0.83 10.60
N ARG A 110 24.01 -0.08 9.96
CA ARG A 110 23.79 1.34 9.60
C ARG A 110 22.65 1.52 8.61
N LEU A 111 22.47 0.56 7.70
CA LEU A 111 21.48 0.62 6.63
C LEU A 111 20.17 -0.09 6.99
N MET A 112 20.33 -1.28 7.55
CA MET A 112 19.26 -2.26 7.66
C MET A 112 18.56 -2.17 9.00
N VAL A 113 17.24 -2.32 8.95
CA VAL A 113 16.46 -2.66 10.14
C VAL A 113 16.54 -4.18 10.34
N LEU A 114 17.62 -4.64 10.95
CA LEU A 114 17.83 -6.04 11.35
C LEU A 114 17.01 -6.34 12.62
N ASP A 115 15.70 -6.35 12.46
CA ASP A 115 14.77 -6.55 13.56
C ASP A 115 14.00 -7.87 13.37
N PRO A 116 14.03 -8.80 14.36
CA PRO A 116 13.22 -10.01 14.32
C PRO A 116 11.74 -9.73 14.00
N HIS A 117 11.21 -8.57 14.40
CA HIS A 117 9.82 -8.18 14.16
C HIS A 117 9.48 -7.95 12.69
N ILE A 118 10.45 -7.86 11.79
CA ILE A 118 10.22 -7.60 10.34
C ILE A 118 10.47 -8.87 9.50
N LEU A 119 11.09 -9.90 10.07
CA LEU A 119 11.51 -11.08 9.31
C LEU A 119 10.32 -11.87 8.75
N GLY A 120 9.26 -12.05 9.55
CA GLY A 120 8.02 -12.69 9.10
C GLY A 120 7.42 -11.98 7.88
N LEU A 121 7.32 -10.65 7.96
CA LEU A 121 6.80 -9.81 6.87
C LEU A 121 7.69 -9.86 5.61
N SER A 122 9.01 -9.89 5.80
CA SER A 122 9.99 -10.01 4.70
C SER A 122 9.86 -11.35 3.97
N ASN A 123 9.67 -12.45 4.72
CA ASN A 123 9.43 -13.77 4.12
C ASN A 123 8.16 -13.78 3.25
N VAL A 124 7.09 -13.13 3.71
CA VAL A 124 5.86 -12.99 2.92
C VAL A 124 6.13 -12.20 1.66
N LEU A 125 6.75 -11.02 1.77
CA LEU A 125 7.04 -10.16 0.62
C LEU A 125 7.87 -10.90 -0.46
N TYR A 126 8.95 -11.56 -0.05
CA TYR A 126 9.87 -12.22 -0.98
C TYR A 126 9.34 -13.54 -1.53
N HIS A 127 8.35 -14.15 -0.88
CA HIS A 127 7.60 -15.25 -1.47
C HIS A 127 6.90 -14.80 -2.75
N TYR A 128 6.24 -13.65 -2.74
CA TYR A 128 5.46 -13.14 -3.87
C TYR A 128 6.29 -12.36 -4.90
N ASP A 129 7.36 -11.68 -4.47
CA ASP A 129 8.34 -11.10 -5.39
C ASP A 129 9.78 -11.25 -4.87
N ARG A 130 10.45 -12.27 -5.42
CA ARG A 130 11.85 -12.59 -5.07
C ARG A 130 12.83 -11.51 -5.51
N ARG A 131 12.49 -10.59 -6.43
CA ARG A 131 13.41 -9.53 -6.86
C ARG A 131 13.67 -8.49 -5.78
N LEU A 132 12.75 -8.35 -4.83
CA LEU A 132 12.88 -7.46 -3.67
C LEU A 132 13.85 -8.01 -2.61
N ASN A 133 14.31 -9.25 -2.79
CA ASN A 133 15.25 -9.92 -1.92
C ASN A 133 16.71 -9.60 -2.28
N LYS A 134 17.61 -9.59 -1.28
CA LYS A 134 19.07 -9.40 -1.47
C LYS A 134 19.66 -10.20 -2.62
N TYR A 135 19.32 -11.48 -2.75
CA TYR A 135 19.89 -12.35 -3.77
C TYR A 135 18.98 -12.53 -4.99
N LYS A 136 17.90 -11.75 -5.09
CA LYS A 136 16.97 -11.72 -6.23
C LYS A 136 16.46 -13.11 -6.64
N GLY A 137 16.29 -14.02 -5.68
CA GLY A 137 15.86 -15.40 -5.92
C GLY A 137 16.89 -16.32 -6.60
N ARG A 138 18.18 -15.94 -6.64
CA ARG A 138 19.26 -16.83 -7.11
C ARG A 138 19.37 -18.03 -6.16
N THR A 139 19.20 -19.21 -6.74
CA THR A 139 18.74 -20.49 -6.15
C THR A 139 19.52 -21.08 -4.97
N VAL A 140 20.69 -20.55 -4.62
CA VAL A 140 21.51 -21.07 -3.51
C VAL A 140 21.26 -20.30 -2.20
N TYR A 141 20.62 -19.13 -2.25
CA TYR A 141 20.44 -18.28 -1.07
C TYR A 141 19.01 -17.72 -0.99
N ASN A 142 18.18 -18.29 -0.11
CA ASN A 142 16.99 -17.59 0.39
C ASN A 142 17.45 -16.63 1.48
N SER A 143 17.47 -15.34 1.17
CA SER A 143 17.73 -14.32 2.18
C SER A 143 16.42 -13.84 2.79
N VAL A 144 16.43 -13.42 4.04
CA VAL A 144 15.33 -12.64 4.65
C VAL A 144 15.59 -11.14 4.57
N TYR A 145 16.68 -10.75 3.91
CA TYR A 145 17.12 -9.37 3.79
C TYR A 145 16.69 -8.72 2.47
N PRO A 146 16.38 -7.41 2.49
CA PRO A 146 16.02 -6.64 1.30
C PRO A 146 17.17 -6.51 0.30
N SER A 147 16.79 -6.26 -0.95
CA SER A 147 17.73 -5.88 -2.01
C SER A 147 18.33 -4.49 -1.76
N THR A 148 19.47 -4.21 -2.39
CA THR A 148 20.13 -2.91 -2.35
C THR A 148 19.16 -1.80 -2.79
N GLU A 149 18.39 -2.05 -3.84
CA GLU A 149 17.41 -1.11 -4.40
C GLU A 149 16.32 -0.75 -3.41
N LEU A 150 15.76 -1.77 -2.74
CA LEU A 150 14.72 -1.55 -1.73
C LEU A 150 15.26 -0.76 -0.52
N LEU A 151 16.50 -1.03 -0.11
CA LEU A 151 17.17 -0.26 0.95
C LEU A 151 17.44 1.19 0.51
N ALA A 152 17.94 1.40 -0.70
CA ALA A 152 18.19 2.73 -1.25
C ALA A 152 16.91 3.58 -1.29
N LEU A 153 15.80 3.02 -1.77
CA LEU A 153 14.49 3.69 -1.75
C LEU A 153 14.04 4.02 -0.33
N ARG A 154 14.21 3.08 0.62
CA ARG A 154 13.92 3.36 2.04
C ARG A 154 14.75 4.53 2.56
N LEU A 155 16.05 4.58 2.30
CA LEU A 155 16.94 5.63 2.80
C LEU A 155 16.54 7.01 2.23
N LEU A 156 16.21 7.07 0.94
CA LEU A 156 15.63 8.27 0.33
C LEU A 156 14.37 8.74 1.08
N LEU A 157 13.44 7.83 1.33
CA LEU A 157 12.18 8.15 2.02
C LEU A 157 12.41 8.59 3.47
N VAL A 158 13.34 7.96 4.20
CA VAL A 158 13.73 8.38 5.55
C VAL A 158 14.29 9.80 5.54
N GLN A 159 15.14 10.15 4.57
CA GLN A 159 15.68 11.50 4.47
C GLN A 159 14.63 12.53 4.09
N LYS A 160 13.70 12.19 3.18
CA LYS A 160 12.53 13.03 2.87
C LYS A 160 11.68 13.27 4.12
N GLN A 161 11.43 12.23 4.92
CA GLN A 161 10.69 12.36 6.17
C GLN A 161 11.40 13.29 7.18
N LYS A 162 12.72 13.16 7.33
CA LYS A 162 13.54 13.99 8.22
C LYS A 162 13.56 15.46 7.80
N THR A 163 13.55 15.73 6.49
CA THR A 163 13.62 17.09 5.92
C THR A 163 12.24 17.72 5.70
N GLY A 164 11.15 16.96 5.87
CA GLY A 164 9.80 17.38 5.48
C GLY A 164 9.60 17.51 3.97
N GLY A 165 10.49 16.90 3.18
CA GLY A 165 10.45 16.93 1.72
C GLY A 165 9.38 16.01 1.14
N LYS A 166 8.77 16.41 0.02
CA LYS A 166 7.74 15.63 -0.69
C LYS A 166 8.17 15.34 -2.12
N ILE A 167 7.99 14.13 -2.60
CA ILE A 167 8.38 13.75 -3.97
C ILE A 167 7.25 14.12 -4.94
N GLY A 168 7.58 14.82 -6.02
CA GLY A 168 6.70 15.12 -7.16
C GLY A 168 6.46 13.88 -8.03
N LEU A 169 5.78 12.87 -7.49
CA LEU A 169 5.68 11.55 -8.09
C LEU A 169 4.94 11.55 -9.44
N SER A 170 3.89 12.37 -9.60
CA SER A 170 3.21 12.48 -10.90
C SER A 170 4.11 13.08 -12.00
N ALA A 171 5.02 13.98 -11.62
CA ALA A 171 5.98 14.55 -12.55
C ALA A 171 7.01 13.49 -12.96
N LEU A 172 7.49 12.66 -12.02
CA LEU A 172 8.33 11.50 -12.32
C LEU A 172 7.64 10.51 -13.26
N TRP A 173 6.36 10.24 -13.05
CA TRP A 173 5.58 9.35 -13.94
C TRP A 173 5.51 9.84 -15.38
N ARG A 174 5.46 11.16 -15.60
CA ARG A 174 5.43 11.78 -16.93
C ARG A 174 6.79 11.79 -17.62
N HIS A 175 7.89 11.65 -16.85
CA HIS A 175 9.26 11.71 -17.34
C HIS A 175 10.06 10.45 -16.97
N GLN A 176 9.43 9.27 -17.04
CA GLN A 176 10.06 8.00 -16.66
C GLN A 176 11.30 7.68 -17.48
N GLU A 177 11.40 8.19 -18.70
CA GLU A 177 12.57 8.06 -19.55
C GLU A 177 13.83 8.69 -18.94
N LEU A 178 13.69 9.64 -18.01
CA LEU A 178 14.80 10.17 -17.22
C LEU A 178 15.21 9.21 -16.10
N LEU A 179 14.29 8.41 -15.57
CA LEU A 179 14.60 7.41 -14.53
C LEU A 179 15.28 6.16 -15.08
N ARG A 180 15.15 5.87 -16.38
CA ARG A 180 15.62 4.63 -17.01
C ARG A 180 17.10 4.62 -17.40
N SER A 181 17.85 5.70 -17.14
CA SER A 181 19.26 5.79 -17.53
C SER A 181 19.98 6.81 -16.66
N THR A 182 21.13 6.43 -16.10
CA THR A 182 22.02 7.33 -15.36
C THR A 182 22.75 8.34 -16.24
N ASP A 183 22.82 8.10 -17.55
CA ASP A 183 23.49 9.01 -18.50
C ASP A 183 22.70 10.29 -18.77
N ARG A 184 21.45 10.36 -18.30
CA ARG A 184 20.56 11.50 -18.52
C ARG A 184 20.56 12.40 -17.29
N SER A 185 21.21 13.55 -17.39
CA SER A 185 21.04 14.60 -16.39
C SER A 185 19.68 15.28 -16.54
N ALA A 186 18.95 15.42 -15.44
CA ALA A 186 17.80 16.33 -15.41
C ALA A 186 18.27 17.78 -15.38
N ASP A 187 17.61 18.64 -16.15
CA ASP A 187 17.81 20.09 -16.01
C ASP A 187 17.21 20.59 -14.67
N PRO A 188 17.54 21.82 -14.24
CA PRO A 188 17.03 22.38 -12.99
C PRO A 188 15.48 22.46 -12.93
N ALA A 189 14.81 22.62 -14.07
CA ALA A 189 13.36 22.71 -14.12
C ALA A 189 12.70 21.35 -13.86
N HIS A 190 13.31 20.26 -14.32
CA HIS A 190 12.90 18.90 -13.99
C HIS A 190 13.09 18.60 -12.49
N LEU A 191 14.26 18.91 -11.93
CA LEU A 191 14.53 18.72 -10.50
C LEU A 191 13.52 19.47 -9.62
N GLN A 192 13.19 20.72 -9.99
CA GLN A 192 12.15 21.50 -9.30
C GLN A 192 10.77 20.82 -9.37
N LYS A 193 10.38 20.29 -10.54
CA LYS A 193 9.10 19.58 -10.71
C LYS A 193 9.03 18.26 -9.94
N PHE A 194 10.14 17.53 -9.87
CA PHE A 194 10.22 16.28 -9.11
C PHE A 194 10.37 16.53 -7.61
N ASN A 195 10.73 17.76 -7.24
CA ASN A 195 11.10 18.16 -5.88
C ASN A 195 12.18 17.24 -5.30
N LEU A 196 13.18 16.97 -6.12
CA LEU A 196 14.37 16.17 -5.83
C LEU A 196 15.62 17.03 -5.97
N SER A 197 16.60 16.76 -5.13
CA SER A 197 17.99 17.15 -5.37
C SER A 197 18.59 16.33 -6.52
N ALA A 198 19.76 16.75 -6.99
CA ALA A 198 20.49 16.00 -8.02
C ALA A 198 20.88 14.62 -7.49
N GLU A 199 21.36 14.55 -6.24
CA GLU A 199 21.76 13.31 -5.57
C GLU A 199 20.60 12.32 -5.45
N GLU A 200 19.41 12.79 -5.06
CA GLU A 200 18.22 11.94 -4.96
C GLU A 200 17.76 11.41 -6.31
N LEU A 201 17.86 12.23 -7.37
CA LEU A 201 17.55 11.77 -8.73
C LEU A 201 18.56 10.72 -9.19
N THR A 202 19.87 10.96 -8.99
CA THR A 202 20.93 10.01 -9.34
C THR A 202 20.73 8.68 -8.62
N LEU A 203 20.36 8.69 -7.34
CA LEU A 203 20.02 7.48 -6.60
C LEU A 203 18.84 6.74 -7.25
N LEU A 204 17.74 7.45 -7.58
CA LEU A 204 16.59 6.84 -8.22
C LEU A 204 16.93 6.25 -9.59
N GLN A 205 17.75 6.93 -10.38
CA GLN A 205 18.22 6.43 -11.67
C GLN A 205 19.04 5.14 -11.49
N ALA A 206 19.99 5.12 -10.56
CA ALA A 206 20.79 3.94 -10.26
C ALA A 206 19.93 2.75 -9.78
N VAL A 207 18.93 3.02 -8.93
CA VAL A 207 17.96 2.01 -8.47
C VAL A 207 17.18 1.41 -9.63
N ILE A 208 16.62 2.26 -10.51
CA ILE A 208 15.81 1.80 -11.64
C ILE A 208 16.66 1.13 -12.72
N GLU A 209 17.90 1.57 -12.92
CA GLU A 209 18.83 0.93 -13.84
C GLU A 209 19.24 -0.47 -13.34
N ALA A 210 19.54 -0.61 -12.05
CA ALA A 210 19.91 -1.88 -11.43
C ALA A 210 18.74 -2.88 -11.36
N GLU A 211 17.51 -2.39 -11.16
CA GLU A 211 16.30 -3.21 -11.15
C GLU A 211 15.09 -2.44 -11.75
N PRO A 212 14.91 -2.50 -13.07
CA PRO A 212 13.82 -1.78 -13.76
C PRO A 212 12.43 -2.15 -13.28
N HIS A 213 12.28 -3.31 -12.62
CA HIS A 213 11.02 -3.76 -12.04
C HIS A 213 10.47 -2.77 -11.00
N PHE A 214 11.32 -2.04 -10.27
CA PHE A 214 10.88 -1.07 -9.25
C PHE A 214 10.04 0.08 -9.79
N LEU A 215 10.17 0.41 -11.09
CA LEU A 215 9.29 1.40 -11.71
C LEU A 215 7.82 1.03 -11.53
N LYS A 216 7.46 -0.25 -11.58
CA LYS A 216 6.07 -0.69 -11.41
C LYS A 216 5.53 -0.37 -10.02
N TYR A 217 6.35 -0.56 -8.98
CA TYR A 217 5.96 -0.26 -7.60
C TYR A 217 5.75 1.25 -7.36
N LEU A 218 6.44 2.13 -8.10
CA LEU A 218 6.20 3.58 -8.03
C LEU A 218 4.81 3.98 -8.54
N HIS A 219 4.13 3.14 -9.33
CA HIS A 219 2.75 3.36 -9.79
C HIS A 219 1.71 2.63 -8.95
N HIS A 220 2.14 1.76 -8.03
CA HIS A 220 1.23 0.86 -7.33
C HIS A 220 0.30 1.65 -6.39
N PRO A 221 -1.04 1.57 -6.54
CA PRO A 221 -1.98 2.40 -5.79
C PRO A 221 -1.80 2.39 -4.27
N ASN A 222 -1.53 1.21 -3.70
CA ASN A 222 -1.32 1.08 -2.26
C ASN A 222 -0.01 1.73 -1.77
N ILE A 223 1.03 1.73 -2.61
CA ILE A 223 2.30 2.40 -2.29
C ILE A 223 2.10 3.91 -2.38
N VAL A 224 1.46 4.39 -3.45
CA VAL A 224 1.12 5.80 -3.62
C VAL A 224 0.28 6.31 -2.44
N GLY A 225 -0.79 5.58 -2.08
CA GLY A 225 -1.65 5.91 -0.94
C GLY A 225 -0.85 6.07 0.36
N VAL A 226 -0.09 5.04 0.72
CA VAL A 226 0.75 5.04 1.92
C VAL A 226 1.76 6.18 1.94
N LEU A 227 2.46 6.44 0.83
CA LEU A 227 3.43 7.53 0.76
C LEU A 227 2.76 8.91 0.86
N THR A 228 1.54 9.05 0.35
CA THR A 228 0.73 10.26 0.53
C THR A 228 0.28 10.44 1.98
N ASP A 229 -0.20 9.38 2.63
CA ASP A 229 -0.63 9.41 4.04
C ASP A 229 0.54 9.79 4.97
N MET A 230 1.75 9.32 4.66
CA MET A 230 2.99 9.69 5.36
C MET A 230 3.55 11.07 4.94
N GLN A 231 2.83 11.81 4.08
CA GLN A 231 3.22 13.12 3.56
C GLN A 231 4.55 13.15 2.79
N LEU A 232 4.95 12.04 2.17
CA LEU A 232 6.20 11.90 1.40
C LEU A 232 6.02 12.16 -0.10
N VAL A 233 4.78 12.31 -0.58
CA VAL A 233 4.46 12.59 -1.99
C VAL A 233 3.67 13.90 -2.08
N GLN A 234 3.96 14.69 -3.12
CA GLN A 234 3.17 15.87 -3.45
C GLN A 234 1.82 15.43 -4.00
N GLU A 235 0.74 15.90 -3.37
CA GLU A 235 -0.60 15.53 -3.79
C GLU A 235 -1.04 16.36 -5.00
N ASP A 236 -1.55 15.69 -6.02
CA ASP A 236 -2.19 16.29 -7.18
C ASP A 236 -3.27 15.37 -7.74
N THR A 237 -3.99 15.82 -8.76
CA THR A 237 -5.11 15.08 -9.34
C THR A 237 -4.72 13.69 -9.86
N ALA A 238 -3.48 13.49 -10.34
CA ALA A 238 -3.04 12.18 -10.81
C ALA A 238 -2.78 11.22 -9.63
N ILE A 239 -2.17 11.73 -8.55
CA ILE A 239 -1.97 10.99 -7.30
C ILE A 239 -3.31 10.60 -6.68
N GLN A 240 -4.24 11.54 -6.56
CA GLN A 240 -5.59 11.29 -6.06
C GLN A 240 -6.30 10.20 -6.88
N ARG A 241 -6.26 10.29 -8.22
CA ARG A 241 -6.85 9.25 -9.08
C ARG A 241 -6.21 7.88 -8.88
N SER A 242 -4.88 7.81 -8.74
CA SER A 242 -4.17 6.56 -8.50
C SER A 242 -4.65 5.87 -7.23
N GLN A 243 -4.85 6.63 -6.14
CA GLN A 243 -5.36 6.09 -4.88
C GLN A 243 -6.76 5.47 -5.01
N HIS A 244 -7.63 6.03 -5.86
CA HIS A 244 -8.97 5.50 -6.12
C HIS A 244 -8.97 4.20 -6.95
N LEU A 245 -7.87 3.88 -7.64
CA LEU A 245 -7.75 2.63 -8.39
C LEU A 245 -7.46 1.42 -7.48
N GLY A 246 -7.14 1.63 -6.20
CA GLY A 246 -6.92 0.58 -5.20
C GLY A 246 -8.18 -0.13 -4.71
N GLY A 247 -9.15 -0.38 -5.60
CA GLY A 247 -10.41 -1.06 -5.25
C GLY A 247 -10.17 -2.50 -4.78
N THR A 248 -10.91 -2.94 -3.76
CA THR A 248 -10.90 -4.35 -3.35
C THR A 248 -11.73 -5.15 -4.34
N PRO A 249 -11.19 -6.24 -4.90
CA PRO A 249 -11.94 -7.06 -5.83
C PRO A 249 -13.15 -7.69 -5.14
N GLU A 250 -14.13 -8.13 -5.92
CA GLU A 250 -15.20 -8.96 -5.41
C GLU A 250 -14.60 -10.29 -4.91
N LEU A 251 -14.88 -10.64 -3.65
CA LEU A 251 -14.33 -11.82 -2.97
C LEU A 251 -15.44 -12.81 -2.67
N ALA A 252 -15.21 -14.08 -2.94
CA ALA A 252 -16.11 -15.17 -2.59
C ALA A 252 -15.59 -15.89 -1.34
N PHE A 253 -16.51 -16.17 -0.42
CA PHE A 253 -16.24 -16.93 0.78
C PHE A 253 -16.74 -18.36 0.62
N GLU A 254 -15.91 -19.32 0.99
CA GLU A 254 -16.29 -20.73 1.05
C GLU A 254 -16.91 -21.05 2.41
N HIS A 255 -18.01 -21.78 2.42
CA HIS A 255 -18.60 -22.30 3.65
C HIS A 255 -17.81 -23.51 4.15
N ILE A 256 -17.24 -23.40 5.34
CA ILE A 256 -16.36 -24.40 5.96
C ILE A 256 -17.15 -25.35 6.85
N SER A 257 -17.95 -24.82 7.77
CA SER A 257 -18.72 -25.62 8.74
C SER A 257 -19.97 -24.90 9.21
N GLY A 258 -20.94 -25.66 9.73
CA GLY A 258 -22.22 -25.15 10.22
C GLY A 258 -23.43 -25.58 9.38
N PRO A 259 -24.66 -25.30 9.84
CA PRO A 259 -25.89 -25.74 9.19
C PRO A 259 -26.30 -24.97 7.93
N ARG A 260 -25.63 -23.86 7.56
CA ARG A 260 -26.06 -22.93 6.49
C ARG A 260 -27.44 -22.33 6.76
N ASP A 261 -27.65 -21.89 8.00
CA ASP A 261 -28.92 -21.30 8.43
C ASP A 261 -28.79 -19.75 8.46
N ASN A 262 -29.82 -19.06 7.99
CA ASN A 262 -29.90 -17.60 8.12
C ASN A 262 -30.01 -17.12 9.57
N ARG A 263 -30.37 -18.01 10.50
CA ARG A 263 -30.38 -17.74 11.94
C ARG A 263 -29.06 -18.07 12.63
N ALA A 264 -28.11 -18.70 11.95
CA ALA A 264 -26.81 -19.01 12.52
C ALA A 264 -25.95 -17.74 12.68
N VAL A 265 -25.18 -17.72 13.76
CA VAL A 265 -24.12 -16.73 13.97
C VAL A 265 -23.05 -16.97 12.92
N ARG A 266 -22.61 -15.92 12.24
CA ARG A 266 -21.65 -16.05 11.13
C ARG A 266 -20.26 -15.58 11.51
N VAL A 267 -19.26 -16.42 11.21
CA VAL A 267 -17.85 -16.16 11.48
C VAL A 267 -17.06 -16.17 10.18
N ALA A 268 -16.12 -15.24 10.02
CA ALA A 268 -15.23 -15.16 8.88
C ALA A 268 -13.80 -15.52 9.25
N ILE A 269 -13.11 -16.24 8.36
CA ILE A 269 -11.67 -16.51 8.44
C ILE A 269 -10.99 -15.87 7.22
N LEU A 270 -10.07 -14.95 7.46
CA LEU A 270 -9.38 -14.17 6.44
C LEU A 270 -7.88 -14.54 6.41
N PRO A 271 -7.30 -14.83 5.24
CA PRO A 271 -5.86 -14.95 5.07
C PRO A 271 -5.25 -13.55 5.00
N SER A 272 -4.29 -13.23 5.86
CA SER A 272 -3.58 -11.96 5.74
C SER A 272 -2.09 -12.10 5.91
N LEU A 273 -1.33 -11.32 5.14
CA LEU A 273 0.13 -11.22 5.22
C LEU A 273 0.75 -12.62 5.37
N THR A 274 0.46 -13.51 4.43
CA THR A 274 0.79 -14.93 4.53
C THR A 274 1.33 -15.47 3.22
N ALA A 275 2.35 -16.33 3.29
CA ALA A 275 2.89 -17.07 2.16
C ALA A 275 2.13 -18.38 1.87
N ALA A 276 0.99 -18.60 2.53
CA ALA A 276 0.23 -19.86 2.44
C ALA A 276 -0.65 -19.97 1.17
N PHE A 277 -0.26 -19.28 0.08
CA PHE A 277 -0.90 -19.35 -1.23
C PHE A 277 0.14 -19.61 -2.32
N SER A 278 -0.18 -20.55 -3.21
CA SER A 278 0.55 -20.81 -4.43
C SER A 278 0.04 -19.92 -5.56
N PHE A 279 0.90 -19.59 -6.51
CA PHE A 279 0.56 -18.76 -7.67
C PHE A 279 1.42 -19.15 -8.88
N GLY A 280 1.02 -18.69 -10.07
CA GLY A 280 1.74 -18.95 -11.31
C GLY A 280 1.50 -20.35 -11.91
N PRO A 281 2.17 -20.67 -13.03
CA PRO A 281 1.81 -21.83 -13.87
C PRO A 281 1.93 -23.20 -13.18
N GLN A 282 2.77 -23.31 -12.15
CA GLN A 282 3.03 -24.58 -11.45
C GLN A 282 2.05 -24.84 -10.29
N ALA A 283 1.17 -23.90 -9.95
CA ALA A 283 0.30 -23.99 -8.78
C ALA A 283 -0.96 -24.87 -8.99
N GLY A 284 -1.20 -25.35 -10.21
CA GLY A 284 -2.41 -26.07 -10.59
C GLY A 284 -3.58 -25.11 -10.85
N GLU A 285 -4.80 -25.55 -10.52
CA GLU A 285 -6.01 -24.72 -10.67
C GLU A 285 -5.97 -23.51 -9.72
N LEU A 286 -6.03 -22.33 -10.30
CA LEU A 286 -6.00 -21.04 -9.59
C LEU A 286 -7.41 -20.48 -9.49
N SER A 287 -7.68 -19.73 -8.43
CA SER A 287 -8.86 -18.88 -8.32
C SER A 287 -8.87 -17.83 -9.43
N ARG A 288 -10.02 -17.14 -9.58
CA ARG A 288 -10.14 -15.96 -10.46
C ARG A 288 -9.15 -14.83 -10.13
N HIS A 289 -8.61 -14.82 -8.90
CA HIS A 289 -7.62 -13.85 -8.43
C HIS A 289 -6.18 -14.33 -8.62
N GLY A 290 -5.96 -15.50 -9.24
CA GLY A 290 -4.64 -16.01 -9.60
C GLY A 290 -3.87 -16.69 -8.48
N PHE A 291 -4.55 -17.11 -7.41
CA PHE A 291 -3.95 -17.80 -6.28
C PHE A 291 -4.65 -19.12 -5.98
N ARG A 292 -3.96 -20.00 -5.28
CA ARG A 292 -4.51 -21.24 -4.74
C ARG A 292 -4.09 -21.38 -3.28
N ALA A 293 -5.06 -21.56 -2.39
CA ALA A 293 -4.80 -21.89 -1.00
C ALA A 293 -3.91 -23.15 -0.90
N THR A 294 -2.83 -23.07 -0.11
CA THR A 294 -1.98 -24.24 0.15
C THR A 294 -2.63 -25.17 1.17
N LYS A 295 -2.15 -26.43 1.22
CA LYS A 295 -2.55 -27.38 2.27
C LYS A 295 -2.41 -26.80 3.68
N ARG A 296 -1.32 -26.04 3.92
CA ARG A 296 -1.06 -25.39 5.20
C ARG A 296 -2.17 -24.40 5.59
N TYR A 297 -2.68 -23.62 4.63
CA TYR A 297 -3.79 -22.69 4.90
C TYR A 297 -5.09 -23.44 5.16
N VAL A 298 -5.42 -24.43 4.32
CA VAL A 298 -6.64 -25.24 4.47
C VAL A 298 -6.67 -25.96 5.82
N GLU A 299 -5.55 -26.55 6.25
CA GLU A 299 -5.43 -27.20 7.56
C GLU A 299 -5.64 -26.22 8.72
N ALA A 300 -5.09 -25.01 8.63
CA ALA A 300 -5.29 -24.00 9.66
C ALA A 300 -6.75 -23.50 9.73
N VAL A 301 -7.39 -23.29 8.57
CA VAL A 301 -8.81 -22.91 8.49
C VAL A 301 -9.69 -23.97 9.14
N ASN A 302 -9.52 -25.24 8.76
CA ASN A 302 -10.32 -26.34 9.30
C ASN A 302 -10.12 -26.47 10.82
N ARG A 303 -8.88 -26.32 11.30
CA ARG A 303 -8.58 -26.41 12.72
C ARG A 303 -9.23 -25.29 13.53
N VAL A 304 -9.16 -24.03 13.06
CA VAL A 304 -9.88 -22.92 13.71
C VAL A 304 -11.39 -23.19 13.72
N ALA A 305 -11.94 -23.69 12.62
CA ALA A 305 -13.37 -24.00 12.53
C ALA A 305 -13.79 -25.11 13.52
N GLU A 306 -13.02 -26.19 13.61
CA GLU A 306 -13.24 -27.31 14.52
C GLU A 306 -13.13 -26.87 15.99
N GLU A 307 -12.05 -26.18 16.36
CA GLU A 307 -11.81 -25.73 17.73
C GLU A 307 -12.86 -24.70 18.17
N LEU A 308 -13.24 -23.75 17.31
CA LEU A 308 -14.30 -22.78 17.61
C LEU A 308 -15.66 -23.45 17.79
N SER A 309 -16.02 -24.37 16.89
CA SER A 309 -17.30 -25.08 16.97
C SER A 309 -17.39 -25.90 18.26
N ALA A 310 -16.30 -26.59 18.62
CA ALA A 310 -16.21 -27.36 19.86
C ALA A 310 -16.29 -26.46 21.11
N ALA A 311 -15.53 -25.36 21.13
CA ALA A 311 -15.58 -24.39 22.20
C ALA A 311 -17.00 -23.82 22.35
N TYR A 312 -17.61 -23.31 21.29
CA TYR A 312 -18.94 -22.72 21.33
C TYR A 312 -20.02 -23.70 21.86
N ALA A 313 -19.93 -24.99 21.50
CA ALA A 313 -20.86 -26.02 21.94
C ALA A 313 -20.69 -26.46 23.41
N ALA A 314 -19.52 -26.24 24.03
CA ALA A 314 -19.16 -26.78 25.35
C ALA A 314 -20.08 -26.32 26.50
N GLU A 315 -20.82 -25.21 26.34
CA GLU A 315 -21.69 -24.65 27.38
C GLU A 315 -23.21 -24.93 27.21
N GLY A 316 -23.58 -25.97 26.45
CA GLY A 316 -24.76 -26.80 26.73
C GLY A 316 -26.14 -26.14 26.82
N THR A 317 -26.38 -24.96 26.22
CA THR A 317 -27.70 -24.34 26.18
C THR A 317 -28.41 -24.69 24.86
N PRO A 318 -29.47 -25.53 24.89
CA PRO A 318 -30.09 -26.09 23.67
C PRO A 318 -30.82 -25.06 22.80
N THR A 319 -30.90 -23.80 23.22
CA THR A 319 -31.58 -22.70 22.52
C THR A 319 -30.64 -21.75 21.78
N ARG A 320 -29.32 -21.95 21.84
CA ARG A 320 -28.36 -21.06 21.16
C ARG A 320 -28.39 -21.25 19.64
N PRO A 321 -28.26 -20.17 18.85
CA PRO A 321 -28.10 -20.31 17.40
C PRO A 321 -26.81 -21.09 17.10
N ALA A 322 -26.83 -21.86 16.01
CA ALA A 322 -25.65 -22.53 15.50
C ALA A 322 -24.61 -21.52 14.98
N VAL A 323 -23.37 -21.97 14.75
CA VAL A 323 -22.30 -21.16 14.15
C VAL A 323 -22.03 -21.64 12.73
N ASP A 324 -22.14 -20.72 11.77
CA ASP A 324 -21.69 -20.90 10.40
C ASP A 324 -20.34 -20.22 10.20
N ILE A 325 -19.36 -20.97 9.70
CA ILE A 325 -17.98 -20.51 9.52
C ILE A 325 -17.67 -20.47 8.04
N PHE A 326 -17.19 -19.32 7.57
CA PHE A 326 -16.78 -19.12 6.19
C PHE A 326 -15.33 -18.66 6.12
N ALA A 327 -14.60 -19.09 5.08
CA ALA A 327 -13.22 -18.69 4.87
C ALA A 327 -13.02 -18.08 3.48
N LEU A 328 -12.16 -17.07 3.40
CA LEU A 328 -11.67 -16.57 2.14
C LEU A 328 -10.53 -17.47 1.64
N MET A 329 -10.74 -18.11 0.47
CA MET A 329 -9.82 -19.08 -0.12
C MET A 329 -9.21 -18.59 -1.45
N GLU A 330 -9.66 -17.44 -1.97
CA GLU A 330 -9.31 -17.02 -3.32
C GLU A 330 -7.99 -16.26 -3.43
N ARG A 331 -7.57 -15.52 -2.39
CA ARG A 331 -6.31 -14.76 -2.36
C ARG A 331 -5.95 -14.31 -0.93
N PRO A 332 -4.67 -14.05 -0.64
CA PRO A 332 -4.27 -13.39 0.60
C PRO A 332 -4.61 -11.89 0.58
N LEU A 333 -4.76 -11.31 1.78
CA LEU A 333 -5.06 -9.90 2.02
C LEU A 333 -3.95 -9.18 2.79
N VAL A 334 -4.00 -7.86 2.86
CA VAL A 334 -3.19 -7.02 3.77
C VAL A 334 -4.14 -6.36 4.77
N VAL A 335 -4.39 -7.06 5.87
CA VAL A 335 -5.25 -6.66 6.99
C VAL A 335 -4.34 -6.41 8.19
N THR A 336 -4.37 -5.18 8.69
CA THR A 336 -3.48 -4.68 9.74
C THR A 336 -4.34 -4.00 10.80
N PRO A 337 -3.83 -3.82 12.03
CA PRO A 337 -4.58 -3.14 13.08
C PRO A 337 -5.06 -1.73 12.68
N GLU A 338 -4.36 -1.08 11.76
CA GLU A 338 -4.71 0.25 11.25
C GLU A 338 -5.87 0.25 10.24
N ASN A 339 -6.09 -0.85 9.51
CA ASN A 339 -7.09 -0.92 8.43
C ASN A 339 -8.19 -1.97 8.63
N ASP A 340 -8.09 -2.82 9.65
CA ASP A 340 -8.92 -4.02 9.79
C ASP A 340 -10.42 -3.73 9.82
N ARG A 341 -10.83 -2.65 10.49
CA ARG A 341 -12.21 -2.19 10.54
C ARG A 341 -12.75 -1.93 9.13
N ALA A 342 -12.05 -1.10 8.37
CA ALA A 342 -12.48 -0.70 7.03
C ALA A 342 -12.49 -1.90 6.06
N VAL A 343 -11.55 -2.84 6.22
CA VAL A 343 -11.53 -4.06 5.42
C VAL A 343 -12.71 -4.95 5.77
N VAL A 344 -12.94 -5.24 7.07
CA VAL A 344 -14.02 -6.13 7.55
C VAL A 344 -15.40 -5.58 7.19
N GLU A 345 -15.67 -4.30 7.45
CA GLU A 345 -16.93 -3.64 7.10
C GLU A 345 -17.21 -3.71 5.58
N ARG A 346 -16.17 -3.79 4.76
CA ARG A 346 -16.30 -3.87 3.30
C ARG A 346 -16.48 -5.28 2.78
N ILE A 347 -15.71 -6.26 3.26
CA ILE A 347 -15.65 -7.60 2.64
C ILE A 347 -16.49 -8.66 3.36
N CYS A 348 -16.69 -8.51 4.66
CA CYS A 348 -17.49 -9.43 5.46
C CYS A 348 -18.30 -8.68 6.54
N PRO A 349 -19.13 -7.69 6.17
CA PRO A 349 -19.96 -6.93 7.12
C PRO A 349 -20.97 -7.80 7.88
N TRP A 350 -21.22 -9.00 7.38
CA TRP A 350 -22.13 -9.99 7.95
C TRP A 350 -21.51 -10.81 9.10
N ALA A 351 -20.19 -10.72 9.32
CA ALA A 351 -19.49 -11.55 10.31
C ALA A 351 -19.55 -10.93 11.71
N GLU A 352 -19.89 -11.75 12.71
CA GLU A 352 -19.94 -11.35 14.12
C GLU A 352 -18.59 -11.51 14.83
N VAL A 353 -17.73 -12.39 14.32
CA VAL A 353 -16.32 -12.55 14.70
C VAL A 353 -15.50 -12.78 13.43
N VAL A 354 -14.30 -12.20 13.38
CA VAL A 354 -13.37 -12.37 12.27
C VAL A 354 -12.02 -12.87 12.79
N PHE A 355 -11.60 -14.04 12.30
CA PHE A 355 -10.24 -14.53 12.47
C PHE A 355 -9.36 -14.07 11.31
N ILE A 356 -8.21 -13.49 11.61
CA ILE A 356 -7.22 -13.05 10.64
C ILE A 356 -6.00 -13.96 10.78
N LEU A 357 -5.87 -14.92 9.86
CA LEU A 357 -4.78 -15.88 9.83
C LEU A 357 -3.54 -15.27 9.18
N LEU A 358 -2.52 -15.04 9.99
CA LEU A 358 -1.25 -14.44 9.62
C LEU A 358 -0.21 -15.47 9.19
N GLY A 359 0.73 -15.06 8.35
CA GLY A 359 1.96 -15.81 8.13
C GLY A 359 2.79 -15.95 9.42
N LYS A 360 3.71 -16.92 9.42
CA LYS A 360 4.61 -17.19 10.55
C LYS A 360 5.36 -15.92 10.97
N ASP A 361 5.31 -15.62 12.26
CA ASP A 361 5.99 -14.52 12.95
C ASP A 361 5.60 -13.12 12.46
N VAL A 362 4.56 -12.99 11.62
CA VAL A 362 4.13 -11.70 11.06
C VAL A 362 3.47 -10.83 12.12
N TYR A 363 2.84 -11.43 13.12
CA TYR A 363 2.21 -10.69 14.22
C TYR A 363 3.20 -9.76 14.96
N LEU A 364 4.49 -10.10 14.96
CA LEU A 364 5.55 -9.27 15.52
C LEU A 364 5.65 -7.91 14.79
N SER A 365 5.34 -7.87 13.49
CA SER A 365 5.39 -6.63 12.69
C SER A 365 4.19 -5.71 12.91
N LEU A 366 3.09 -6.21 13.48
CA LEU A 366 1.81 -5.49 13.58
C LEU A 366 1.68 -4.64 14.85
N GLY A 367 2.47 -4.92 15.90
CA GLY A 367 2.28 -4.29 17.21
C GLY A 367 1.02 -4.79 17.94
N PRO A 368 0.65 -4.18 19.09
CA PRO A 368 -0.48 -4.64 19.90
C PRO A 368 -1.81 -4.62 19.12
N LYS A 369 -2.54 -5.75 19.21
CA LYS A 369 -3.80 -6.03 18.50
C LYS A 369 -4.93 -5.16 19.05
N SER A 370 -5.69 -4.49 18.19
CA SER A 370 -6.81 -3.63 18.65
C SER A 370 -8.13 -4.40 18.78
N ALA A 371 -8.73 -4.25 19.96
CA ALA A 371 -10.11 -4.62 20.24
C ALA A 371 -11.08 -3.77 19.42
N GLY A 372 -12.14 -4.40 18.93
CA GLY A 372 -13.29 -3.74 18.33
C GLY A 372 -14.42 -4.72 18.11
N ARG A 373 -15.56 -4.22 17.63
CA ARG A 373 -16.76 -5.01 17.34
C ARG A 373 -17.01 -4.99 15.83
N PRO A 374 -17.12 -6.14 15.13
CA PRO A 374 -16.91 -7.51 15.64
C PRO A 374 -15.47 -7.74 16.12
N PRO A 375 -15.23 -8.68 17.06
CA PRO A 375 -13.88 -9.06 17.46
C PRO A 375 -13.06 -9.49 16.26
N ARG A 376 -11.85 -8.94 16.14
CA ARG A 376 -10.87 -9.25 15.10
C ARG A 376 -9.68 -9.91 15.76
N ILE A 377 -9.53 -11.21 15.50
CA ILE A 377 -8.59 -12.06 16.22
C ILE A 377 -7.48 -12.48 15.27
N TYR A 378 -6.31 -11.90 15.48
CA TYR A 378 -5.12 -12.23 14.69
C TYR A 378 -4.48 -13.50 15.22
N LEU A 379 -4.33 -14.52 14.39
CA LEU A 379 -3.70 -15.79 14.75
C LEU A 379 -2.50 -16.07 13.85
N ASP A 380 -1.40 -16.52 14.43
CA ASP A 380 -0.28 -17.03 13.66
C ASP A 380 -0.62 -18.43 13.12
N ILE A 381 -0.42 -18.67 11.83
CA ILE A 381 -0.75 -19.94 11.19
C ILE A 381 0.01 -21.14 11.79
N ASP A 382 1.23 -20.95 12.31
CA ASP A 382 1.95 -22.01 13.01
C ASP A 382 1.44 -22.20 14.45
N ALA A 383 1.04 -21.13 15.13
CA ALA A 383 0.39 -21.25 16.44
C ALA A 383 -0.90 -22.08 16.34
N VAL A 384 -1.73 -21.83 15.31
CA VAL A 384 -2.91 -22.67 15.00
C VAL A 384 -2.48 -24.11 14.78
N ARG A 385 -1.47 -24.34 13.92
CA ARG A 385 -0.98 -25.69 13.61
C ARG A 385 -0.51 -26.46 14.84
N TYR A 386 0.03 -25.80 15.85
CA TYR A 386 0.50 -26.43 17.09
C TYR A 386 -0.50 -26.35 18.25
N GLY A 387 -1.72 -25.83 18.04
CA GLY A 387 -2.76 -25.76 19.08
C GLY A 387 -2.48 -24.72 20.16
N MET A 388 -1.73 -23.68 19.83
CA MET A 388 -1.34 -22.60 20.75
C MET A 388 -2.29 -21.39 20.65
N VAL A 389 -3.55 -21.61 20.27
CA VAL A 389 -4.56 -20.55 20.05
C VAL A 389 -5.84 -20.76 20.86
N ALA A 390 -5.82 -21.67 21.84
CA ALA A 390 -7.00 -22.07 22.61
C ALA A 390 -7.63 -20.88 23.36
N ASP A 391 -6.81 -19.98 23.92
CA ASP A 391 -7.29 -18.79 24.64
C ASP A 391 -8.01 -17.82 23.70
N GLU A 392 -7.47 -17.59 22.50
CA GLU A 392 -8.12 -16.75 21.49
C GLU A 392 -9.42 -17.36 20.96
N ILE A 393 -9.46 -18.68 20.80
CA ILE A 393 -10.66 -19.40 20.38
C ILE A 393 -11.74 -19.35 21.47
N GLU A 394 -11.38 -19.54 22.74
CA GLU A 394 -12.34 -19.46 23.84
C GLU A 394 -12.85 -18.03 24.05
N MET A 395 -11.99 -17.02 23.90
CA MET A 395 -12.40 -15.62 23.88
C MET A 395 -13.45 -15.35 22.78
N ALA A 396 -13.24 -15.88 21.57
CA ALA A 396 -14.19 -15.76 20.48
C ALA A 396 -15.51 -16.46 20.80
N ALA A 397 -15.44 -17.72 21.27
CA ALA A 397 -16.62 -18.50 21.62
C ALA A 397 -17.43 -17.82 22.73
N SER A 398 -16.77 -17.37 23.80
CA SER A 398 -17.38 -16.61 24.89
C SER A 398 -18.07 -15.34 24.40
N PHE A 399 -17.43 -14.58 23.49
CA PHE A 399 -18.06 -13.39 22.91
C PHE A 399 -19.35 -13.74 22.14
N LEU A 400 -19.32 -14.81 21.33
CA LEU A 400 -20.48 -15.25 20.56
C LEU A 400 -21.64 -15.69 21.47
N ARG A 401 -21.33 -16.40 22.56
CA ARG A 401 -22.30 -16.85 23.58
C ARG A 401 -22.93 -15.70 24.38
N LEU A 402 -22.26 -14.56 24.50
CA LEU A 402 -22.77 -13.39 25.22
C LEU A 402 -23.54 -12.44 24.30
N SER A 403 -23.26 -12.48 23.00
CA SER A 403 -23.88 -11.59 22.02
C SER A 403 -25.20 -12.12 21.46
N ASN A 404 -25.48 -13.41 21.64
CA ASN A 404 -26.65 -14.15 21.15
C ASN A 404 -27.16 -15.12 22.23
#